data_AF-A0A499ULZ8-F1
#
_entry.id   AF-A0A499ULZ8-F1
#
_cell.length_a   1.000
_cell.length_b   1.000
_cell.length_c   1.000
_cell.angle_alpha   90.00
_cell.angle_beta   90.00
_cell.angle_gamma   90.00
#
_symmetry.space_group_name_H-M   'P 1'
#
loop_
_entity.id
_entity.type
_entity.pdbx_description
1 polymer ?
#
loop_
_entity_poly.entity_id
_entity_poly.type
_entity_poly.pdbx_seq_one_letter_code
_entity_poly.pdbx_strand_id
1 'polypeptide(L)'
;MSVVATAYVLGVSTRRVEKLAASLGVTQLSKSQVSAMAKHLDEQVAAFRNRPLDQGPYTFLWVDALTQKVREGGRIINVHALIAVGVNADGQREILGLDVATAEDGAGWLAFLRSLIARGLTGVQHVISDAHTGLVDAIGAVLPGASWQRCRTHYARNLLSQVPKAAQPWVATLLRTVFEQPDTDAVHTQMKHVLDALEAKFPKAAEHLDAAQHDLLAFTASPMRSGGRSGPTIPRSV
;
A
#
# COMPACT_ATOMS: atom_id res chain seq x y z
N MET A 1 -8.18 19.95 -17.34
CA MET A 1 -7.89 20.47 -15.98
C MET A 1 -7.35 21.89 -16.07
N SER A 2 -7.72 22.79 -15.16
CA SER A 2 -7.14 24.13 -15.09
C SER A 2 -5.70 24.09 -14.53
N VAL A 3 -4.87 25.08 -14.87
CA VAL A 3 -3.48 25.21 -14.35
C VAL A 3 -3.43 25.11 -12.83
N VAL A 4 -4.42 25.68 -12.16
CA VAL A 4 -4.52 25.66 -10.70
C VAL A 4 -4.88 24.27 -10.17
N ALA A 5 -5.81 23.56 -10.80
CA ALA A 5 -6.14 22.18 -10.41
C ALA A 5 -4.93 21.26 -10.59
N THR A 6 -4.20 21.39 -11.70
CA THR A 6 -2.95 20.68 -11.95
C THR A 6 -1.90 21.02 -10.91
N ALA A 7 -1.70 22.31 -10.58
CA ALA A 7 -0.75 22.72 -9.56
C ALA A 7 -1.09 22.13 -8.18
N TYR A 8 -2.38 22.07 -7.83
CA TYR A 8 -2.84 21.45 -6.60
C TYR A 8 -2.55 19.94 -6.56
N VAL A 9 -2.84 19.21 -7.65
CA VAL A 9 -2.50 17.78 -7.80
C VAL A 9 -1.00 17.54 -7.72
N LEU A 10 -0.18 18.46 -8.24
CA LEU A 10 1.28 18.42 -8.14
C LEU A 10 1.83 18.83 -6.75
N GLY A 11 0.97 19.06 -5.77
CA GLY A 11 1.37 19.40 -4.40
C GLY A 11 1.86 20.84 -4.22
N VAL A 12 1.55 21.74 -5.17
CA VAL A 12 1.83 23.16 -5.03
C VAL A 12 0.85 23.73 -4.01
N SER A 13 1.37 24.26 -2.89
CA SER A 13 0.52 24.88 -1.87
C SER A 13 -0.31 26.02 -2.45
N THR A 14 -1.51 26.26 -1.91
CA THR A 14 -2.42 27.33 -2.35
C THR A 14 -1.71 28.69 -2.46
N ARG A 15 -0.86 29.03 -1.49
CA ARG A 15 -0.03 30.24 -1.51
C ARG A 15 0.96 30.28 -2.68
N ARG A 16 1.54 29.14 -3.07
CA ARG A 16 2.44 29.06 -4.24
C ARG A 16 1.67 29.12 -5.55
N VAL A 17 0.47 28.53 -5.61
CA VAL A 17 -0.45 28.66 -6.75
C VAL A 17 -0.83 30.13 -6.96
N GLU A 18 -1.18 30.86 -5.89
CA GLU A 18 -1.50 32.29 -5.97
C GLU A 18 -0.31 33.11 -6.50
N LYS A 19 0.91 32.82 -6.03
CA LYS A 19 2.13 33.46 -6.54
C LYS A 19 2.38 33.14 -8.03
N LEU A 20 2.15 31.89 -8.45
CA LEU A 20 2.29 31.48 -9.85
C LEU A 20 1.24 32.18 -10.72
N ALA A 21 -0.03 32.21 -10.27
CA ALA A 21 -1.11 32.91 -10.95
C ALA A 21 -0.79 34.41 -11.10
N ALA A 22 -0.32 35.07 -10.04
CA ALA A 22 0.10 36.46 -10.07
C ALA A 22 1.26 36.71 -11.05
N SER A 23 2.24 35.80 -11.11
CA SER A 23 3.36 35.89 -12.05
C SER A 23 2.96 35.75 -13.53
N LEU A 24 1.80 35.12 -13.79
CA LEU A 24 1.21 34.96 -15.12
C LEU A 24 0.16 36.04 -15.44
N GLY A 25 0.07 37.09 -14.62
CA GLY A 25 -0.89 38.19 -14.80
C GLY A 25 -2.31 37.90 -14.32
N VAL A 26 -2.54 36.74 -13.69
CA VAL A 26 -3.82 36.42 -13.03
C VAL A 26 -3.76 36.98 -11.61
N THR A 27 -4.25 38.21 -11.45
CA THR A 27 -4.09 38.98 -10.20
C THR A 27 -5.01 38.52 -9.07
N GLN A 28 -6.16 37.90 -9.37
CA GLN A 28 -7.07 37.32 -8.37
C GLN A 28 -7.84 36.11 -8.95
N LEU A 29 -7.94 35.03 -8.18
CA LEU A 29 -8.93 33.98 -8.37
C LEU A 29 -10.14 34.31 -7.48
N SER A 30 -11.32 34.41 -8.06
CA SER A 30 -12.53 34.65 -7.25
C SER A 30 -12.86 33.44 -6.38
N LYS A 31 -13.54 33.66 -5.25
CA LYS A 31 -14.08 32.56 -4.42
C LYS A 31 -14.94 31.59 -5.24
N SER A 32 -15.70 32.12 -6.22
CA SER A 32 -16.53 31.31 -7.11
C SER A 32 -15.71 30.44 -8.07
N GLN A 33 -14.59 30.92 -8.60
CA GLN A 33 -13.69 30.14 -9.45
C GLN A 33 -13.01 29.01 -8.67
N VAL A 34 -12.52 29.29 -7.45
CA VAL A 34 -11.93 28.27 -6.57
C VAL A 34 -12.97 27.22 -6.18
N SER A 35 -14.18 27.64 -5.81
CA SER A 35 -15.28 26.73 -5.46
C SER A 35 -15.71 25.84 -6.64
N ALA A 36 -15.81 26.41 -7.85
CA ALA A 36 -16.14 25.63 -9.06
C ALA A 36 -15.06 24.59 -9.38
N MET A 37 -13.79 24.94 -9.21
CA MET A 37 -12.68 24.01 -9.44
C MET A 37 -12.60 22.91 -8.37
N ALA A 38 -12.85 23.22 -7.10
CA ALA A 38 -12.95 22.23 -6.05
C ALA A 38 -14.09 21.24 -6.33
N LYS A 39 -15.28 21.75 -6.68
CA LYS A 39 -16.43 20.91 -7.05
C LYS A 39 -16.12 19.98 -8.22
N HIS A 40 -15.41 20.46 -9.24
CA HIS A 40 -15.02 19.63 -10.37
C HIS A 40 -14.03 18.51 -9.96
N LEU A 41 -13.12 18.79 -9.03
CA LEU A 41 -12.25 17.75 -8.45
C LEU A 41 -13.05 16.75 -7.62
N ASP A 42 -14.04 17.20 -6.84
CA ASP A 42 -14.92 16.32 -6.06
C ASP A 42 -15.68 15.34 -6.97
N GLU A 43 -16.19 15.81 -8.12
CA GLU A 43 -16.85 14.97 -9.12
C GLU A 43 -15.89 13.91 -9.69
N GLN A 44 -14.64 14.27 -9.99
CA GLN A 44 -13.63 13.32 -10.48
C GLN A 44 -13.24 12.30 -9.41
N VAL A 45 -13.07 12.74 -8.16
CA VAL A 45 -12.76 11.85 -7.02
C VAL A 45 -13.92 10.90 -6.78
N ALA A 46 -15.16 11.39 -6.80
CA ALA A 46 -16.35 10.55 -6.66
C ALA A 46 -16.49 9.53 -7.80
N ALA A 47 -16.24 9.95 -9.04
CA ALA A 47 -16.24 9.06 -10.20
C ALA A 47 -15.16 7.97 -10.06
N PHE A 48 -13.95 8.35 -9.66
CA PHE A 48 -12.86 7.41 -9.43
C PHE A 48 -13.18 6.40 -8.30
N ARG A 49 -13.68 6.90 -7.17
CA ARG A 49 -14.02 6.06 -5.99
C ARG A 49 -15.13 5.05 -6.28
N ASN A 50 -16.04 5.37 -7.20
CA ASN A 50 -17.19 4.54 -7.53
C ASN A 50 -17.07 3.81 -8.89
N ARG A 51 -15.92 3.92 -9.57
CA ARG A 51 -15.74 3.29 -10.89
C ARG A 51 -15.90 1.76 -10.81
N PRO A 52 -16.49 1.11 -11.83
CA PRO A 52 -16.48 -0.34 -11.93
C PRO A 52 -15.06 -0.91 -11.95
N LEU A 53 -14.90 -2.11 -11.39
CA LEU A 53 -13.68 -2.91 -11.35
C LEU A 53 -13.89 -4.24 -12.10
N ASP A 54 -14.76 -4.23 -13.12
CA ASP A 54 -15.13 -5.38 -13.95
C ASP A 54 -14.08 -5.73 -15.02
N GLN A 55 -12.99 -4.95 -15.11
CA GLN A 55 -11.84 -5.19 -16.00
C GLN A 55 -10.80 -6.16 -15.42
N GLY A 56 -11.16 -6.87 -14.34
CA GLY A 56 -10.31 -7.91 -13.74
C GLY A 56 -10.00 -9.08 -14.70
N PRO A 57 -9.33 -10.13 -14.20
CA PRO A 57 -9.04 -10.40 -12.79
C PRO A 57 -7.89 -9.57 -12.23
N TYR A 58 -7.97 -9.27 -10.93
CA TYR A 58 -6.92 -8.58 -10.19
C TYR A 58 -6.15 -9.56 -9.31
N THR A 59 -5.15 -10.24 -9.88
CA THR A 59 -4.50 -11.40 -9.24
C THR A 59 -3.79 -11.02 -7.93
N PHE A 60 -3.12 -9.85 -7.91
CA PHE A 60 -2.41 -9.32 -6.76
C PHE A 60 -3.09 -8.05 -6.26
N LEU A 61 -3.21 -7.91 -4.94
CA LEU A 61 -3.79 -6.76 -4.27
C LEU A 61 -2.85 -6.26 -3.16
N TRP A 62 -2.48 -4.98 -3.18
CA TRP A 62 -1.86 -4.31 -2.04
C TRP A 62 -2.92 -3.46 -1.33
N VAL A 63 -2.91 -3.52 -0.02
CA VAL A 63 -3.80 -2.72 0.82
C VAL A 63 -2.97 -2.00 1.87
N ASP A 64 -3.08 -0.68 1.94
CA ASP A 64 -2.29 0.16 2.83
C ASP A 64 -3.08 1.38 3.30
N ALA A 65 -2.65 1.99 4.41
CA ALA A 65 -3.25 3.19 4.97
C ALA A 65 -2.22 4.31 5.14
N LEU A 66 -2.58 5.52 4.71
CA LEU A 66 -1.81 6.73 4.97
C LEU A 66 -2.49 7.55 6.05
N THR A 67 -1.84 7.71 7.20
CA THR A 67 -2.32 8.61 8.25
C THR A 67 -2.10 10.06 7.85
N GLN A 68 -3.17 10.85 7.87
CA GLN A 68 -3.16 12.29 7.62
C GLN A 68 -3.70 13.04 8.83
N LYS A 69 -3.08 14.17 9.15
CA LYS A 69 -3.58 15.07 10.19
C LYS A 69 -4.55 16.06 9.58
N VAL A 70 -5.81 16.03 10.01
CA VAL A 70 -6.87 16.93 9.54
C VAL A 70 -7.45 17.73 10.69
N ARG A 71 -8.00 18.90 10.38
CA ARG A 71 -8.69 19.73 11.38
C ARG A 71 -10.19 19.47 11.28
N GLU A 72 -10.77 18.90 12.34
CA GLU A 72 -12.20 18.62 12.45
C GLU A 72 -12.71 19.13 13.82
N GLY A 73 -13.85 19.82 13.83
CA GLY A 73 -14.44 20.35 15.08
C GLY A 73 -13.50 21.27 15.88
N GLY A 74 -12.58 21.97 15.22
CA GLY A 74 -11.58 22.83 15.87
C GLY A 74 -10.38 22.09 16.49
N ARG A 75 -10.28 20.77 16.34
CA ARG A 75 -9.16 19.95 16.82
C ARG A 75 -8.42 19.31 15.66
N ILE A 76 -7.15 18.96 15.88
CA ILE A 76 -6.38 18.17 14.91
C ILE A 76 -6.58 16.70 15.27
N ILE A 77 -7.12 15.92 14.34
CA ILE A 77 -7.30 14.48 14.47
C ILE A 77 -6.51 13.75 13.38
N ASN A 78 -6.26 12.46 13.59
CA ASN A 78 -5.74 11.58 12.56
C ASN A 78 -6.92 11.02 11.75
N VAL A 79 -6.78 10.99 10.44
CA VAL A 79 -7.64 10.23 9.53
C VAL A 79 -6.76 9.32 8.69
N HIS A 80 -7.34 8.22 8.23
CA HIS A 80 -6.62 7.15 7.55
C HIS A 80 -7.14 7.05 6.12
N ALA A 81 -6.28 7.39 5.15
CA ALA A 81 -6.56 7.20 3.75
C ALA A 81 -6.24 5.74 3.37
N LEU A 82 -7.28 4.93 3.23
CA LEU A 82 -7.22 3.52 2.86
C LEU A 82 -7.06 3.40 1.35
N ILE A 83 -6.04 2.67 0.90
CA ILE A 83 -5.68 2.56 -0.51
C ILE A 83 -5.61 1.09 -0.90
N ALA A 84 -6.19 0.77 -2.05
CA ALA A 84 -6.06 -0.53 -2.69
C ALA A 84 -5.40 -0.37 -4.06
N VAL A 85 -4.33 -1.13 -4.30
CA VAL A 85 -3.65 -1.20 -5.60
C VAL A 85 -3.73 -2.63 -6.11
N GLY A 86 -4.18 -2.82 -7.34
CA GLY A 86 -4.30 -4.13 -7.97
C GLY A 86 -3.37 -4.26 -9.18
N VAL A 87 -3.06 -5.50 -9.56
CA VAL A 87 -2.48 -5.81 -10.88
C VAL A 87 -3.60 -6.32 -11.78
N ASN A 88 -3.88 -5.59 -12.85
CA ASN A 88 -4.91 -5.94 -13.82
C ASN A 88 -4.49 -7.13 -14.73
N ALA A 89 -5.38 -7.52 -15.64
CA ALA A 89 -5.15 -8.63 -16.56
C ALA A 89 -3.92 -8.43 -17.48
N ASP A 90 -3.55 -7.18 -17.76
CA ASP A 90 -2.38 -6.82 -18.57
C ASP A 90 -1.07 -6.80 -17.76
N GLY A 91 -1.12 -7.14 -16.47
CA GLY A 91 0.05 -7.09 -15.59
C GLY A 91 0.41 -5.69 -15.11
N GLN A 92 -0.46 -4.69 -15.33
CA GLN A 92 -0.22 -3.31 -14.93
C GLN A 92 -0.79 -3.03 -13.54
N ARG A 93 -0.06 -2.25 -12.74
CA ARG A 93 -0.53 -1.79 -11.43
C ARG A 93 -1.43 -0.58 -11.59
N GLU A 94 -2.59 -0.60 -10.93
CA GLU A 94 -3.50 0.53 -10.86
C GLU A 94 -4.15 0.66 -9.47
N ILE A 95 -4.54 1.88 -9.10
CA ILE A 95 -5.26 2.13 -7.84
C ILE A 95 -6.73 1.74 -8.05
N LEU A 96 -7.22 0.76 -7.28
CA LEU A 96 -8.60 0.26 -7.36
C LEU A 96 -9.56 1.03 -6.47
N GLY A 97 -9.06 1.60 -5.38
CA GLY A 97 -9.88 2.35 -4.45
C GLY A 97 -9.07 3.24 -3.53
N LEU A 98 -9.75 4.29 -3.09
CA LEU A 98 -9.32 5.21 -2.05
C LEU A 98 -10.53 5.49 -1.16
N ASP A 99 -10.38 5.31 0.14
CA ASP A 99 -11.37 5.77 1.12
C ASP A 99 -10.69 6.48 2.30
N VAL A 100 -11.47 7.21 3.10
CA VAL A 100 -11.00 7.89 4.30
C VAL A 100 -11.82 7.38 5.47
N ALA A 101 -11.13 6.80 6.46
CA ALA A 101 -11.71 6.38 7.72
C ALA A 101 -11.19 7.26 8.86
N THR A 102 -12.05 7.52 9.84
CA THR A 102 -11.69 8.27 11.07
C THR A 102 -10.94 7.42 12.10
N ALA A 103 -10.91 6.10 11.90
CA ALA A 103 -10.11 5.15 12.67
C ALA A 103 -9.60 4.02 11.77
N GLU A 104 -8.40 3.52 12.06
CA GLU A 104 -7.86 2.25 11.53
C GLU A 104 -8.48 1.06 12.29
N ASP A 105 -9.80 0.91 12.23
CA ASP A 105 -10.50 -0.22 12.84
C ASP A 105 -10.90 -1.29 11.80
N GLY A 106 -11.25 -2.47 12.28
CA GLY A 106 -11.69 -3.57 11.41
C GLY A 106 -12.95 -3.23 10.60
N ALA A 107 -13.81 -2.33 11.10
CA ALA A 107 -15.05 -1.95 10.42
C ALA A 107 -14.77 -1.09 9.17
N GLY A 108 -13.85 -0.12 9.27
CA GLY A 108 -13.41 0.71 8.15
C GLY A 108 -12.79 -0.14 7.04
N TRP A 109 -11.90 -1.06 7.40
CA TRP A 109 -11.30 -2.00 6.43
C TRP A 109 -12.32 -2.93 5.80
N LEU A 110 -13.24 -3.48 6.58
CA LEU A 110 -14.30 -4.35 6.08
C LEU A 110 -15.21 -3.63 5.10
N ALA A 111 -15.62 -2.40 5.42
CA ALA A 111 -16.43 -1.56 4.53
C ALA A 111 -15.68 -1.24 3.23
N PHE A 112 -14.41 -0.84 3.34
CA PHE A 112 -13.58 -0.52 2.18
C PHE A 112 -13.40 -1.72 1.24
N LEU A 113 -13.01 -2.89 1.77
CA LEU A 113 -12.81 -4.10 0.97
C LEU A 113 -14.13 -4.59 0.34
N ARG A 114 -15.24 -4.56 1.09
CA ARG A 114 -16.58 -4.88 0.54
C ARG A 114 -16.98 -3.93 -0.59
N SER A 115 -16.61 -2.65 -0.49
CA SER A 115 -16.88 -1.68 -1.58
C SER A 115 -16.14 -2.06 -2.87
N LEU A 116 -14.94 -2.63 -2.78
CA LEU A 116 -14.18 -3.08 -3.95
C LEU A 116 -14.88 -4.28 -4.60
N ILE A 117 -15.29 -5.27 -3.80
CA ILE A 117 -16.05 -6.43 -4.28
C ILE A 117 -17.36 -6.01 -4.93
N ALA A 118 -18.11 -5.12 -4.29
CA ALA A 118 -19.38 -4.60 -4.82
C ALA A 118 -19.21 -3.86 -6.16
N ARG A 119 -18.03 -3.29 -6.43
CA ARG A 119 -17.69 -2.65 -7.70
C ARG A 119 -17.20 -3.62 -8.78
N GLY A 120 -17.00 -4.89 -8.47
CA GLY A 120 -16.59 -5.92 -9.44
C GLY A 120 -15.19 -6.50 -9.23
N LEU A 121 -14.50 -6.19 -8.13
CA LEU A 121 -13.20 -6.78 -7.83
C LEU A 121 -13.30 -8.31 -7.75
N THR A 122 -12.60 -9.00 -8.66
CA THR A 122 -12.60 -10.47 -8.76
C THR A 122 -11.20 -11.00 -9.06
N GLY A 123 -10.98 -12.29 -8.77
CA GLY A 123 -9.75 -13.00 -9.13
C GLY A 123 -8.54 -12.74 -8.23
N VAL A 124 -8.73 -12.14 -7.06
CA VAL A 124 -7.66 -11.91 -6.09
C VAL A 124 -7.16 -13.24 -5.54
N GLN A 125 -5.88 -13.53 -5.75
CA GLN A 125 -5.21 -14.75 -5.26
C GLN A 125 -4.19 -14.44 -4.16
N HIS A 126 -3.66 -13.22 -4.13
CA HIS A 126 -2.62 -12.82 -3.19
C HIS A 126 -2.80 -11.38 -2.72
N VAL A 127 -2.92 -11.18 -1.40
CA VAL A 127 -3.10 -9.87 -0.76
C VAL A 127 -1.87 -9.55 0.07
N ILE A 128 -1.36 -8.32 -0.07
CA ILE A 128 -0.17 -7.82 0.61
C ILE A 128 -0.55 -6.59 1.42
N SER A 129 -0.34 -6.63 2.73
CA SER A 129 -0.65 -5.51 3.62
C SER A 129 0.27 -5.47 4.84
N ASP A 130 0.21 -4.43 5.66
CA ASP A 130 0.74 -4.52 7.02
C ASP A 130 -0.07 -5.54 7.85
N ALA A 131 0.52 -6.03 8.94
CA ALA A 131 -0.07 -7.02 9.85
C ALA A 131 -0.94 -6.38 10.95
N HIS A 132 -1.60 -5.26 10.65
CA HIS A 132 -2.57 -4.68 11.56
C HIS A 132 -3.76 -5.64 11.70
N THR A 133 -4.09 -6.07 12.91
CA THR A 133 -5.06 -7.15 13.18
C THR A 133 -6.40 -6.91 12.49
N GLY A 134 -6.98 -5.70 12.62
CA GLY A 134 -8.25 -5.38 11.98
C GLY A 134 -8.22 -5.40 10.44
N LEU A 135 -7.05 -5.19 9.83
CA LEU A 135 -6.87 -5.29 8.38
C LEU A 135 -6.76 -6.75 7.95
N VAL A 136 -5.94 -7.56 8.64
CA VAL A 136 -5.78 -8.98 8.35
C VAL A 136 -7.11 -9.72 8.50
N ASP A 137 -7.86 -9.44 9.57
CA ASP A 137 -9.18 -10.01 9.80
C ASP A 137 -10.17 -9.63 8.69
N ALA A 138 -10.18 -8.36 8.28
CA ALA A 138 -11.04 -7.89 7.19
C ALA A 138 -10.69 -8.53 5.84
N ILE A 139 -9.40 -8.72 5.55
CA ILE A 139 -8.93 -9.43 4.36
C ILE A 139 -9.45 -10.88 4.39
N GLY A 140 -9.26 -11.60 5.50
CA GLY A 140 -9.74 -12.98 5.64
C GLY A 140 -11.27 -13.10 5.51
N ALA A 141 -12.02 -12.11 5.99
CA ALA A 141 -13.48 -12.10 5.88
C ALA A 141 -14.00 -11.80 4.47
N VAL A 142 -13.33 -10.93 3.71
CA VAL A 142 -13.80 -10.46 2.38
C VAL A 142 -13.19 -11.25 1.23
N LEU A 143 -11.97 -11.76 1.40
CA LEU A 143 -11.19 -12.46 0.38
C LEU A 143 -10.70 -13.82 0.90
N PRO A 144 -11.60 -14.71 1.38
CA PRO A 144 -11.20 -15.95 2.04
C PRO A 144 -10.42 -16.93 1.16
N GLY A 145 -10.50 -16.80 -0.18
CA GLY A 145 -9.74 -17.61 -1.13
C GLY A 145 -8.35 -17.06 -1.47
N ALA A 146 -7.99 -15.88 -0.98
CA ALA A 146 -6.70 -15.27 -1.26
C ALA A 146 -5.68 -15.62 -0.16
N SER A 147 -4.46 -15.91 -0.59
CA SER A 147 -3.31 -15.97 0.33
C SER A 147 -2.98 -14.57 0.83
N TRP A 148 -2.62 -14.44 2.10
CA TRP A 148 -2.16 -13.19 2.68
C TRP A 148 -0.65 -13.23 2.90
N GLN A 149 0.04 -12.14 2.53
CA GLN A 149 1.45 -11.94 2.80
C GLN A 149 1.65 -10.64 3.58
N ARG A 150 2.44 -10.71 4.65
CA ARG A 150 2.89 -9.51 5.35
C ARG A 150 3.80 -8.67 4.44
N CYS A 151 3.54 -7.37 4.38
CA CYS A 151 4.30 -6.44 3.56
C CYS A 151 5.76 -6.36 4.02
N ARG A 152 6.68 -6.67 3.12
CA ARG A 152 8.13 -6.72 3.38
C ARG A 152 8.69 -5.37 3.82
N THR A 153 8.19 -4.27 3.27
CA THR A 153 8.65 -2.91 3.57
C THR A 153 8.20 -2.44 4.96
N HIS A 154 6.96 -2.72 5.33
CA HIS A 154 6.46 -2.50 6.69
C HIS A 154 7.22 -3.39 7.68
N TYR A 155 7.37 -4.66 7.34
CA TYR A 155 8.08 -5.59 8.20
C TYR A 155 9.55 -5.23 8.39
N ALA A 156 10.27 -4.83 7.34
CA ALA A 156 11.66 -4.40 7.44
C ALA A 156 11.80 -3.25 8.44
N ARG A 157 10.90 -2.25 8.40
CA ARG A 157 10.90 -1.16 9.41
C ARG A 157 10.72 -1.71 10.83
N ASN A 158 9.80 -2.65 11.02
CA ASN A 158 9.56 -3.27 12.34
C ASN A 158 10.80 -4.05 12.82
N LEU A 159 11.41 -4.86 11.95
CA LEU A 159 12.63 -5.61 12.27
C LEU A 159 13.80 -4.68 12.61
N LEU A 160 14.01 -3.62 11.82
CA LEU A 160 15.10 -2.67 12.05
C LEU A 160 14.95 -1.89 13.37
N SER A 161 13.73 -1.78 13.90
CA SER A 161 13.50 -1.21 15.23
C SER A 161 13.97 -2.12 16.38
N GLN A 162 14.19 -3.41 16.11
CA GLN A 162 14.67 -4.38 17.10
C GLN A 162 16.20 -4.40 17.26
N VAL A 163 16.92 -3.58 16.51
CA VAL A 163 18.40 -3.54 16.53
C VAL A 163 18.94 -2.11 16.66
N PRO A 164 20.17 -1.94 17.18
CA PRO A 164 20.82 -0.63 17.22
C PRO A 164 20.95 -0.01 15.82
N LYS A 165 20.84 1.33 15.73
CA LYS A 165 20.90 2.07 14.46
C LYS A 165 22.14 1.75 13.61
N ALA A 166 23.29 1.52 14.25
CA ALA A 166 24.53 1.14 13.58
C ALA A 166 24.47 -0.23 12.88
N ALA A 167 23.63 -1.15 13.36
CA ALA A 167 23.47 -2.49 12.79
C ALA A 167 22.39 -2.55 11.69
N GLN A 168 21.51 -1.55 11.60
CA GLN A 168 20.38 -1.54 10.67
C GLN A 168 20.77 -1.78 9.20
N PRO A 169 21.85 -1.19 8.65
CA PRO A 169 22.25 -1.46 7.26
C PRO A 169 22.60 -2.93 7.00
N TRP A 170 23.25 -3.58 7.97
CA TRP A 170 23.61 -4.99 7.88
C TRP A 170 22.37 -5.89 7.97
N VAL A 171 21.48 -5.64 8.92
CA VAL A 171 20.22 -6.39 9.07
C VAL A 171 19.31 -6.22 7.84
N ALA A 172 19.20 -4.99 7.31
CA ALA A 172 18.43 -4.73 6.09
C ALA A 172 18.98 -5.50 4.89
N THR A 173 20.31 -5.57 4.77
CA THR A 173 20.98 -6.32 3.71
C THR A 173 20.72 -7.82 3.84
N LEU A 174 20.86 -8.38 5.05
CA LEU A 174 20.55 -9.79 5.31
C LEU A 174 19.09 -10.14 5.00
N LEU A 175 18.14 -9.33 5.47
CA LEU A 175 16.73 -9.58 5.18
C LEU A 175 16.46 -9.55 3.66
N ARG A 176 17.10 -8.63 2.93
CA ARG A 176 16.92 -8.51 1.48
C ARG A 176 17.38 -9.77 0.75
N THR A 177 18.47 -10.41 1.17
CA THR A 177 18.98 -11.60 0.46
C THR A 177 17.99 -12.76 0.46
N VAL A 178 17.11 -12.87 1.45
CA VAL A 178 16.03 -13.88 1.50
C VAL A 178 15.12 -13.78 0.28
N PHE A 179 14.81 -12.55 -0.16
CA PHE A 179 13.87 -12.31 -1.26
C PHE A 179 14.52 -12.26 -2.64
N GLU A 180 15.85 -12.36 -2.70
CA GLU A 180 16.64 -12.39 -3.94
C GLU A 180 16.92 -13.83 -4.40
N GLN A 181 16.43 -14.83 -3.67
CA GLN A 181 16.66 -16.23 -3.97
C GLN A 181 15.84 -16.71 -5.19
N PRO A 182 16.38 -17.66 -5.98
CA PRO A 182 15.81 -18.05 -7.28
C PRO A 182 14.56 -18.94 -7.15
N ASP A 183 14.39 -19.64 -6.04
CA ASP A 183 13.32 -20.62 -5.84
C ASP A 183 12.96 -20.79 -4.36
N THR A 184 11.87 -21.52 -4.09
CA THR A 184 11.32 -21.74 -2.75
C THR A 184 12.33 -22.35 -1.78
N ASP A 185 13.06 -23.37 -2.19
CA ASP A 185 13.99 -24.09 -1.30
C ASP A 185 15.17 -23.19 -0.93
N ALA A 186 15.68 -22.41 -1.89
CA ALA A 186 16.71 -21.41 -1.66
C ALA A 186 16.22 -20.28 -0.75
N VAL A 187 14.97 -19.81 -0.89
CA VAL A 187 14.36 -18.83 0.03
C VAL A 187 14.36 -19.35 1.47
N HIS A 188 13.87 -20.56 1.70
CA HIS A 188 13.80 -21.14 3.05
C HIS A 188 15.20 -21.40 3.63
N THR A 189 16.14 -21.86 2.81
CA THR A 189 17.54 -22.04 3.21
C THR A 189 18.17 -20.70 3.61
N GLN A 190 17.97 -19.65 2.81
CA GLN A 190 18.50 -18.32 3.12
C GLN A 190 17.83 -17.71 4.35
N MET A 191 16.52 -17.92 4.55
CA MET A 191 15.82 -17.48 5.77
C MET A 191 16.46 -18.09 7.02
N LYS A 192 16.74 -19.40 7.00
CA LYS A 192 17.42 -20.09 8.10
C LYS A 192 18.80 -19.48 8.39
N HIS A 193 19.61 -19.25 7.35
CA HIS A 193 20.92 -18.61 7.52
C HIS A 193 20.82 -17.20 8.12
N VAL A 194 19.80 -16.42 7.73
CA VAL A 194 19.57 -15.08 8.28
C VAL A 194 19.15 -15.17 9.75
N LEU A 195 18.27 -16.11 10.11
CA LEU A 195 17.87 -16.36 11.50
C LEU A 195 19.08 -16.74 12.36
N ASP A 196 19.92 -17.68 11.91
CA ASP A 196 21.14 -18.08 12.65
C ASP A 196 22.10 -16.89 12.85
N ALA A 197 22.29 -16.06 11.81
CA ALA A 197 23.15 -14.89 11.88
C ALA A 197 22.60 -13.79 12.80
N LEU A 198 21.27 -13.61 12.82
CA LEU A 198 20.61 -12.68 13.72
C LEU A 198 20.62 -13.21 15.16
N GLU A 199 20.38 -14.49 15.38
CA GLU A 199 20.36 -15.09 16.73
C GLU A 199 21.70 -14.89 17.44
N ALA A 200 22.81 -15.05 16.72
CA ALA A 200 24.15 -14.85 17.26
C ALA A 200 24.45 -13.41 17.76
N LYS A 201 23.76 -12.39 17.25
CA LYS A 201 24.06 -10.96 17.55
C LYS A 201 22.90 -10.18 18.15
N PHE A 202 21.68 -10.51 17.75
CA PHE A 202 20.43 -9.82 18.03
C PHE A 202 19.27 -10.83 18.22
N PRO A 203 19.27 -11.66 19.29
CA PRO A 203 18.25 -12.69 19.52
C PRO A 203 16.80 -12.20 19.40
N LYS A 204 16.50 -11.00 19.92
CA LYS A 204 15.16 -10.39 19.80
C LYS A 204 14.74 -10.13 18.35
N ALA A 205 15.68 -9.76 17.49
CA ALA A 205 15.41 -9.55 16.08
C ALA A 205 15.22 -10.88 15.34
N ALA A 206 15.95 -11.93 15.74
CA ALA A 206 15.76 -13.28 15.23
C ALA A 206 14.39 -13.84 15.62
N GLU A 207 13.99 -13.76 16.89
CA GLU A 207 12.65 -14.16 17.37
C GLU A 207 11.54 -13.42 16.62
N HIS A 208 11.69 -12.11 16.44
CA HIS A 208 10.71 -11.30 15.70
C HIS A 208 10.64 -11.67 14.20
N LEU A 209 11.74 -12.15 13.60
CA LEU A 209 11.77 -12.66 12.23
C LEU A 209 11.20 -14.07 12.12
N ASP A 210 11.55 -14.95 13.04
CA ASP A 210 11.08 -16.32 13.09
C ASP A 210 9.54 -16.36 13.20
N ALA A 211 8.97 -15.54 14.10
CA ALA A 211 7.53 -15.43 14.29
C ALA A 211 6.78 -14.89 13.05
N ALA A 212 7.45 -14.14 12.18
CA ALA A 212 6.84 -13.52 10.99
C ALA A 212 7.16 -14.26 9.68
N GLN A 213 8.06 -15.24 9.69
CA GLN A 213 8.61 -15.82 8.46
C GLN A 213 7.54 -16.44 7.57
N HIS A 214 6.55 -17.13 8.17
CA HIS A 214 5.46 -17.77 7.43
C HIS A 214 4.70 -16.75 6.60
N ASP A 215 4.33 -15.63 7.22
CA ASP A 215 3.56 -14.58 6.57
C ASP A 215 4.39 -13.77 5.57
N LEU A 216 5.71 -13.66 5.79
CA LEU A 216 6.62 -12.98 4.86
C LEU A 216 6.93 -13.82 3.62
N LEU A 217 6.92 -15.14 3.77
CA LEU A 217 7.26 -16.09 2.73
C LEU A 217 6.03 -16.66 2.00
N ALA A 218 4.82 -16.19 2.30
CA ALA A 218 3.59 -16.67 1.66
C ALA A 218 3.60 -16.61 0.12
N PHE A 219 4.46 -15.78 -0.50
CA PHE A 219 4.66 -15.78 -1.95
C PHE A 219 5.25 -17.09 -2.50
N THR A 220 5.98 -17.88 -1.70
CA THR A 220 6.61 -19.13 -2.16
C THR A 220 5.58 -20.23 -2.46
N ALA A 221 4.38 -20.11 -1.90
CA ALA A 221 3.25 -21.00 -2.16
C ALA A 221 2.42 -20.57 -3.39
N SER A 222 2.59 -19.34 -3.90
CA SER A 222 1.90 -18.90 -5.11
C SER A 222 2.54 -19.53 -6.35
N PRO A 223 1.77 -20.10 -7.29
CA PRO A 223 2.35 -20.67 -8.50
C PRO A 223 3.03 -19.57 -9.31
N MET A 224 4.36 -19.65 -9.38
CA MET A 224 5.16 -18.85 -10.30
C MET A 224 4.76 -19.29 -11.71
N ARG A 225 3.88 -18.52 -12.38
CA ARG A 225 3.46 -18.87 -13.75
C ARG A 225 4.68 -18.91 -14.67
N SER A 226 5.08 -20.12 -15.06
CA SER A 226 6.12 -20.41 -16.02
C SER A 226 5.66 -20.01 -17.43
N GLY A 227 6.29 -19.02 -18.05
CA GLY A 227 6.04 -18.71 -19.46
C GLY A 227 6.67 -17.40 -19.94
N GLY A 228 7.87 -17.50 -20.53
CA GLY A 228 8.43 -16.58 -21.54
C GLY A 228 8.84 -15.18 -21.07
N ARG A 229 10.14 -14.98 -20.76
CA ARG A 229 10.91 -13.69 -20.65
C ARG A 229 10.25 -12.40 -20.11
N SER A 230 9.05 -12.48 -19.54
CA SER A 230 8.25 -11.39 -18.99
C SER A 230 7.09 -11.95 -18.14
N GLY A 231 7.32 -13.06 -17.41
CA GLY A 231 6.37 -13.49 -16.39
C GLY A 231 6.30 -12.45 -15.27
N PRO A 232 5.18 -12.33 -14.52
CA PRO A 232 5.10 -11.40 -13.41
C PRO A 232 6.14 -11.83 -12.37
N THR A 233 7.29 -11.16 -12.38
CA THR A 233 8.24 -11.15 -11.27
C THR A 233 7.45 -10.86 -10.01
N ILE A 234 7.72 -11.59 -8.92
CA ILE A 234 7.25 -11.24 -7.57
C ILE A 234 7.35 -9.72 -7.45
N PRO A 235 6.22 -9.00 -7.40
CA PRO A 235 6.26 -7.56 -7.56
C PRO A 235 7.11 -7.02 -6.43
N ARG A 236 8.19 -6.30 -6.79
CA ARG A 236 9.04 -5.64 -5.80
C ARG A 236 8.13 -4.76 -4.94
N SER A 237 8.07 -5.06 -3.64
CA SER A 237 7.42 -4.19 -2.68
C SER A 237 8.08 -2.82 -2.76
N VAL A 238 7.26 -1.77 -2.76
CA VAL A 238 7.70 -0.37 -2.70
C VAL A 238 8.60 -0.15 -1.49
#